data_AF-Q93FP1-F1
#
_entry.id   AF-Q93FP1-F1
#
_cell.length_a   1.000
_cell.length_b   1.000
_cell.length_c   1.000
_cell.angle_alpha   90.00
_cell.angle_beta   90.00
_cell.angle_gamma   90.00
#
_symmetry.space_group_name_H-M   'P 1'
#
loop_
_entity.id
_entity.type
_entity.pdbx_description
1 polymer ?
#
loop_
_entity_poly.entity_id
_entity_poly.type
_entity_poly.pdbx_seq_one_letter_code
_entity_poly.pdbx_strand_id
1 'polypeptide(L)'
;KADENAHSDNIINWAEGQPPSSVNDSARAMMQRVREYLADNGGSLDSTFIVNAEDKTTSIIVTTASPIEEYKNDIIIRFKAGGVNVGTTTVIVNNIEEKLLYKATNAGVTPLEGGELQRDAIYEMVYNKDVSMEDHGGWYLLNPTPLPPPKIETFPSGFISTFAMQEVPSGWLLCDGAVYERKDYPQLFKAIGDKWGKDSDTTFKVPDFRGIFLRGFDDGRGLDAGRQFADQQHDTIRSHTHIGTIEEAGEHTHKFQYYGVGWNSGDIGRRNPFYYRQSSIGVTQSAGAHTH
;
A
#
# COMPACT_ATOMS: atom_id res chain seq x y z
N LYS A 1 60.24 -5.44 -28.78
CA LYS A 1 60.67 -5.35 -30.19
C LYS A 1 59.98 -4.13 -30.79
N ALA A 2 60.73 -3.08 -31.14
CA ALA A 2 60.17 -1.83 -31.71
C ALA A 2 59.66 -2.03 -33.16
N ASP A 3 60.09 -3.13 -33.77
CA ASP A 3 59.68 -3.68 -35.05
C ASP A 3 58.23 -4.24 -35.03
N GLU A 4 57.69 -4.61 -33.87
CA GLU A 4 56.37 -5.25 -33.76
C GLU A 4 55.21 -4.23 -33.54
N ASN A 5 55.49 -2.99 -33.13
CA ASN A 5 54.47 -1.95 -32.91
C ASN A 5 54.47 -0.83 -33.98
N ALA A 6 55.37 -0.91 -34.96
CA ALA A 6 55.48 0.08 -36.04
C ALA A 6 54.23 0.20 -36.93
N HIS A 7 53.32 -0.79 -36.87
CA HIS A 7 52.09 -0.89 -37.67
C HIS A 7 50.85 -1.19 -36.84
N SER A 8 50.79 -0.75 -35.58
CA SER A 8 49.60 -0.98 -34.74
C SER A 8 48.32 -0.33 -35.30
N ASP A 9 48.46 0.62 -36.22
CA ASP A 9 47.37 1.26 -36.94
C ASP A 9 47.72 1.33 -38.43
N ASN A 10 46.78 0.99 -39.30
CA ASN A 10 46.97 0.97 -40.76
C ASN A 10 47.38 2.34 -41.34
N ILE A 11 47.13 3.44 -40.62
CA ILE A 11 47.48 4.80 -41.05
C ILE A 11 48.71 5.39 -40.32
N ILE A 12 49.26 4.71 -39.31
CA ILE A 12 50.45 5.18 -38.56
C ILE A 12 51.60 4.20 -38.78
N ASN A 13 52.67 4.67 -39.42
CA ASN A 13 53.86 3.88 -39.69
C ASN A 13 55.11 4.48 -39.02
N TRP A 14 55.65 3.80 -38.01
CA TRP A 14 56.89 4.18 -37.32
C TRP A 14 58.06 3.25 -37.62
N ALA A 15 58.04 2.55 -38.76
CA ALA A 15 59.16 1.70 -39.15
C ALA A 15 60.47 2.49 -39.29
N GLU A 16 61.59 1.84 -38.96
CA GLU A 16 62.92 2.45 -39.08
C GLU A 16 63.32 2.61 -40.57
N GLY A 17 64.01 3.71 -40.91
CA GLY A 17 64.46 3.96 -42.29
C GLY A 17 63.42 4.58 -43.24
N GLN A 18 62.33 5.12 -42.71
CA GLN A 18 61.29 5.82 -43.48
C GLN A 18 61.82 7.10 -44.15
N PRO A 19 61.41 7.42 -45.39
CA PRO A 19 61.71 8.71 -45.99
C PRO A 19 61.06 9.87 -45.19
N PRO A 20 61.64 11.08 -45.18
CA PRO A 20 61.12 12.19 -44.37
C PRO A 20 59.65 12.54 -44.59
N SER A 21 59.11 12.32 -45.80
CA SER A 21 57.70 12.56 -46.12
C SER A 21 56.75 11.62 -45.38
N SER A 22 57.08 10.32 -45.31
CA SER A 22 56.20 9.34 -44.66
C SER A 22 56.26 9.46 -43.13
N VAL A 23 57.39 9.91 -42.56
CA VAL A 23 57.48 10.29 -41.15
C VAL A 23 56.49 11.41 -40.82
N ASN A 24 56.39 12.42 -41.69
CA ASN A 24 55.45 13.52 -41.52
C ASN A 24 53.98 13.08 -41.64
N ASP A 25 53.67 12.16 -42.56
CA ASP A 25 52.32 11.62 -42.72
C ASP A 25 51.91 10.78 -41.51
N SER A 26 52.80 9.92 -41.00
CA SER A 26 52.59 9.16 -39.77
C SER A 26 52.41 10.08 -38.55
N ALA A 27 53.18 11.16 -38.45
CA ALA A 27 53.03 12.14 -37.38
C ALA A 27 51.67 12.85 -37.45
N ARG A 28 51.19 13.18 -38.67
CA ARG A 28 49.87 13.78 -38.89
C ARG A 28 48.75 12.83 -38.48
N ALA A 29 48.85 11.55 -38.87
CA ALA A 29 47.89 10.52 -38.49
C ALA A 29 47.86 10.30 -36.96
N MET A 30 49.03 10.30 -36.30
CA MET A 30 49.11 10.21 -34.84
C MET A 30 48.44 11.41 -34.16
N MET A 31 48.70 12.63 -34.64
CA MET A 31 48.03 13.84 -34.13
C MET A 31 46.50 13.80 -34.33
N GLN A 32 46.02 13.21 -35.43
CA GLN A 32 44.60 12.99 -35.65
C GLN A 32 44.01 12.02 -34.62
N ARG A 33 44.66 10.87 -34.38
CA ARG A 33 44.23 9.90 -33.35
C ARG A 33 44.27 10.46 -31.94
N VAL A 34 45.27 11.28 -31.62
CA VAL A 34 45.33 12.01 -30.34
C VAL A 34 44.18 13.00 -30.23
N ARG A 35 43.82 13.70 -31.32
CA ARG A 35 42.65 14.61 -31.33
C ARG A 35 41.33 13.85 -31.16
N GLU A 36 41.17 12.70 -31.82
CA GLU A 36 40.00 11.83 -31.66
C GLU A 36 39.90 11.32 -30.22
N TYR A 37 41.00 10.84 -29.65
CA TYR A 37 41.08 10.46 -28.23
C TYR A 37 40.70 11.64 -27.31
N LEU A 38 41.20 12.85 -27.57
CA LEU A 38 40.85 14.02 -26.78
C LEU A 38 39.39 14.45 -26.95
N ALA A 39 38.80 14.27 -28.14
CA ALA A 39 37.39 14.56 -28.39
C ALA A 39 36.49 13.57 -27.63
N ASP A 40 36.84 12.29 -27.63
CA ASP A 40 36.07 11.25 -26.93
C ASP A 40 36.26 11.28 -25.41
N ASN A 41 37.43 11.67 -24.90
CA ASN A 41 37.67 11.81 -23.44
C ASN A 41 37.30 13.19 -22.88
N GLY A 42 37.11 14.20 -23.73
CA GLY A 42 36.95 15.60 -23.32
C GLY A 42 35.53 16.03 -22.97
N GLY A 43 34.51 15.20 -23.21
CA GLY A 43 33.11 15.59 -23.03
C GLY A 43 32.15 14.42 -22.82
N SER A 44 30.91 14.74 -22.44
CA SER A 44 29.80 13.78 -22.45
C SER A 44 29.14 13.83 -23.82
N LEU A 45 28.95 12.67 -24.45
CA LEU A 45 28.23 12.58 -25.73
C LEU A 45 26.75 12.88 -25.54
N ASP A 46 26.14 13.61 -26.48
CA ASP A 46 24.69 13.71 -26.52
C ASP A 46 24.08 12.37 -26.92
N SER A 47 22.99 12.00 -26.26
CA SER A 47 22.26 10.77 -26.56
C SER A 47 20.91 11.09 -27.19
N THR A 48 20.52 10.30 -28.20
CA THR A 48 19.12 10.25 -28.62
C THR A 48 18.38 9.31 -27.68
N PHE A 49 17.31 9.80 -27.06
CA PHE A 49 16.60 9.11 -25.99
C PHE A 49 15.16 8.86 -26.42
N ILE A 50 14.81 7.60 -26.66
CA ILE A 50 13.48 7.17 -27.15
C ILE A 50 12.77 6.44 -26.01
N VAL A 51 11.68 7.00 -25.50
CA VAL A 51 10.90 6.43 -24.39
C VAL A 51 9.56 5.92 -24.92
N ASN A 52 9.27 4.65 -24.68
CA ASN A 52 7.96 4.06 -24.90
C ASN A 52 7.28 3.83 -23.54
N ALA A 53 6.29 4.67 -23.22
CA ALA A 53 5.60 4.63 -21.95
C ALA A 53 4.61 3.46 -21.81
N GLU A 54 4.09 2.93 -22.93
CA GLU A 54 3.14 1.81 -22.94
C GLU A 54 3.85 0.49 -22.64
N ASP A 55 4.94 0.23 -23.37
CA ASP A 55 5.73 -0.99 -23.22
C ASP A 55 6.74 -0.93 -22.06
N LYS A 56 6.86 0.24 -21.41
CA LYS A 56 7.86 0.52 -20.37
C LYS A 56 9.28 0.18 -20.83
N THR A 57 9.68 0.77 -21.94
CA THR A 57 11.04 0.59 -22.48
C THR A 57 11.66 1.94 -22.83
N THR A 58 12.99 1.97 -22.77
CA THR A 58 13.81 3.14 -23.14
C THR A 58 14.95 2.68 -24.04
N SER A 59 15.14 3.33 -25.19
CA SER A 59 16.29 3.09 -26.06
C SER A 59 17.17 4.33 -26.11
N ILE A 60 18.47 4.14 -25.92
CA ILE A 60 19.49 5.19 -25.91
C ILE A 60 20.41 4.95 -27.11
N ILE A 61 20.52 5.93 -27.99
CA ILE A 61 21.44 5.89 -29.13
C ILE A 61 22.55 6.91 -28.89
N VAL A 62 23.80 6.44 -28.89
CA VAL A 62 25.00 7.26 -28.71
C VAL A 62 25.88 7.13 -29.96
N THR A 63 26.42 8.25 -30.44
CA THR A 63 27.38 8.26 -31.56
C THR A 63 28.70 8.84 -31.05
N THR A 64 29.73 8.02 -31.07
CA THR A 64 31.11 8.39 -30.69
C THR A 64 31.87 8.90 -31.92
N ALA A 65 32.94 9.68 -31.74
CA ALA A 65 33.77 10.11 -32.87
C ALA A 65 34.70 8.98 -33.34
N SER A 66 35.15 8.12 -32.42
CA SER A 66 35.93 6.93 -32.76
C SER A 66 35.09 5.86 -33.46
N PRO A 67 35.62 5.23 -34.53
CA PRO A 67 34.98 4.10 -35.17
C PRO A 67 35.12 2.85 -34.28
N ILE A 68 34.07 2.56 -33.51
CA ILE A 68 33.90 1.28 -32.82
C ILE A 68 33.19 0.33 -33.79
N GLU A 69 33.83 -0.78 -34.15
CA GLU A 69 33.25 -1.80 -35.06
C GLU A 69 32.59 -2.96 -34.29
N GLU A 70 33.02 -3.22 -33.07
CA GLU A 70 32.53 -4.30 -32.20
C GLU A 70 32.66 -3.86 -30.73
N TYR A 71 31.72 -4.28 -29.89
CA TYR A 71 31.82 -4.07 -28.46
C TYR A 71 32.84 -5.02 -27.82
N LYS A 72 33.89 -4.44 -27.25
CA LYS A 72 34.90 -5.13 -26.45
C LYS A 72 34.75 -4.75 -24.99
N ASN A 73 35.13 -5.67 -24.10
CA ASN A 73 35.11 -5.40 -22.66
C ASN A 73 35.87 -4.10 -22.34
N ASP A 74 35.39 -3.42 -21.30
CA ASP A 74 36.02 -2.23 -20.73
C ASP A 74 35.94 -0.98 -21.62
N ILE A 75 35.09 -0.99 -22.66
CA ILE A 75 34.69 0.25 -23.33
C ILE A 75 33.85 1.09 -22.36
N ILE A 76 34.35 2.28 -22.04
CA ILE A 76 33.68 3.25 -21.17
C ILE A 76 33.11 4.37 -22.03
N ILE A 77 31.83 4.68 -21.84
CA ILE A 77 31.15 5.78 -22.52
C ILE A 77 30.49 6.68 -21.49
N ARG A 78 30.78 7.98 -21.60
CA ARG A 78 30.09 9.02 -20.85
C ARG A 78 29.12 9.76 -21.76
N PHE A 79 27.86 9.83 -21.35
CA PHE A 79 26.80 10.44 -22.14
C PHE A 79 25.92 11.33 -21.25
N LYS A 80 25.26 12.29 -21.88
CA LYS A 80 24.23 13.11 -21.26
C LYS A 80 22.87 12.53 -21.62
N ALA A 81 22.06 12.19 -20.61
CA ALA A 81 20.75 11.61 -20.82
C ALA A 81 19.76 12.66 -21.36
N GLY A 82 19.10 12.36 -22.49
CA GLY A 82 18.08 13.23 -23.08
C GLY A 82 16.73 13.24 -22.35
N GLY A 83 16.53 12.35 -21.37
CA GLY A 83 15.26 12.19 -20.67
C GLY A 83 15.36 11.33 -19.40
N VAL A 84 14.21 11.03 -18.82
CA VAL A 84 14.07 10.06 -17.72
C VAL A 84 13.75 8.71 -18.33
N ASN A 85 14.48 7.65 -17.97
CA ASN A 85 14.16 6.32 -18.48
C ASN A 85 12.89 5.77 -17.83
N VAL A 86 12.17 4.95 -18.58
CA VAL A 86 11.02 4.17 -18.13
C VAL A 86 11.31 2.70 -18.44
N GLY A 87 11.22 1.85 -17.41
CA GLY A 87 11.41 0.41 -17.52
C GLY A 87 12.76 0.00 -18.11
N THR A 88 12.75 -1.13 -18.82
CA THR A 88 13.95 -1.75 -19.37
C THR A 88 14.64 -0.81 -20.35
N THR A 89 15.93 -0.59 -20.16
CA THR A 89 16.70 0.34 -20.97
C THR A 89 17.72 -0.39 -21.84
N THR A 90 17.78 -0.06 -23.13
CA THR A 90 18.76 -0.57 -24.09
C THR A 90 19.64 0.56 -24.64
N VAL A 91 20.82 0.20 -25.12
CA VAL A 91 21.82 1.11 -25.65
C VAL A 91 22.31 0.60 -27.00
N ILE A 92 22.39 1.52 -27.96
CA ILE A 92 22.99 1.33 -29.28
C ILE A 92 24.11 2.38 -29.43
N VAL A 93 25.35 1.94 -29.59
CA VAL A 93 26.50 2.81 -29.86
C VAL A 93 26.93 2.62 -31.30
N ASN A 94 27.13 3.72 -32.03
CA ASN A 94 27.58 3.72 -33.43
C ASN A 94 26.76 2.81 -34.38
N ASN A 95 25.48 2.56 -34.06
CA ASN A 95 24.59 1.70 -34.86
C ASN A 95 25.10 0.25 -35.03
N ILE A 96 25.81 -0.30 -34.04
CA ILE A 96 26.32 -1.68 -34.05
C ILE A 96 25.20 -2.67 -33.68
N GLU A 97 25.03 -2.95 -32.38
CA GLU A 97 24.00 -3.86 -31.87
C GLU A 97 23.34 -3.28 -30.61
N GLU A 98 22.07 -3.62 -30.42
CA GLU A 98 21.28 -3.22 -29.25
C GLU A 98 21.60 -4.13 -28.06
N LYS A 99 22.02 -3.53 -26.94
CA LYS A 99 22.33 -4.25 -25.72
C LYS A 99 21.61 -3.64 -24.52
N LEU A 100 21.31 -4.47 -23.53
CA LEU A 100 20.68 -4.02 -22.30
C LEU A 100 21.64 -3.19 -21.45
N LEU A 101 21.08 -2.21 -20.72
CA LEU A 101 21.76 -1.44 -19.69
C LEU A 101 21.37 -2.00 -18.32
N TYR A 102 22.36 -2.27 -17.50
CA TYR A 102 22.25 -2.89 -16.19
C TYR A 102 22.74 -1.95 -15.09
N LYS A 103 22.23 -2.16 -13.87
CA LYS A 103 22.66 -1.50 -12.65
C LYS A 103 23.08 -2.54 -11.60
N ALA A 104 23.98 -2.15 -10.71
CA ALA A 104 24.29 -2.93 -9.52
C ALA A 104 23.25 -2.64 -8.42
N THR A 105 22.75 -3.70 -7.79
CA THR A 105 21.83 -3.62 -6.64
C THR A 105 22.33 -4.56 -5.53
N ASN A 106 21.72 -4.48 -4.33
CA ASN A 106 22.01 -5.42 -3.25
C ASN A 106 21.62 -6.88 -3.58
N ALA A 107 20.76 -7.09 -4.58
CA ALA A 107 20.36 -8.41 -5.07
C ALA A 107 21.26 -8.93 -6.22
N GLY A 108 22.25 -8.14 -6.63
CA GLY A 108 23.11 -8.41 -7.78
C GLY A 108 22.87 -7.46 -8.93
N VAL A 109 23.26 -7.88 -10.12
CA VAL A 109 23.16 -7.11 -11.36
C VAL A 109 21.78 -7.31 -11.98
N THR A 110 21.05 -6.22 -12.21
CA THR A 110 19.71 -6.25 -12.81
C THR A 110 19.57 -5.22 -13.93
N PRO A 111 18.69 -5.43 -14.92
CA PRO A 111 18.33 -4.37 -15.86
C PRO A 111 17.79 -3.12 -15.14
N LEU A 112 17.82 -1.97 -15.82
CA LEU A 112 17.13 -0.77 -15.36
C LEU A 112 15.61 -0.96 -15.37
N GLU A 113 14.92 -0.30 -14.44
CA GLU A 113 13.48 -0.45 -14.19
C GLU A 113 12.69 0.87 -14.35
N GLY A 114 13.39 1.99 -14.53
CA GLY A 114 12.82 3.32 -14.73
C GLY A 114 13.21 4.29 -13.62
N GLY A 115 13.58 5.52 -14.02
CA GLY A 115 13.96 6.60 -13.12
C GLY A 115 15.43 6.60 -12.66
N GLU A 116 16.23 5.60 -13.03
CA GLU A 116 17.67 5.59 -12.73
C GLU A 116 18.45 6.61 -13.57
N LEU A 117 17.93 7.00 -14.73
CA LEU A 117 18.44 8.06 -15.58
C LEU A 117 17.53 9.28 -15.46
N GLN A 118 18.13 10.46 -15.37
CA GLN A 118 17.46 11.74 -15.23
C GLN A 118 17.83 12.65 -16.39
N ARG A 119 16.85 13.41 -16.85
CA ARG A 119 17.05 14.36 -17.95
C ARG A 119 18.21 15.31 -17.63
N ASP A 120 19.06 15.53 -18.62
CA ASP A 120 20.21 16.42 -18.59
C ASP A 120 21.34 16.03 -17.61
N ALA A 121 21.24 14.90 -16.93
CA ALA A 121 22.31 14.37 -16.08
C ALA A 121 23.34 13.58 -16.91
N ILE A 122 24.57 13.53 -16.40
CA ILE A 122 25.70 12.85 -17.04
C ILE A 122 25.87 11.48 -16.39
N TYR A 123 25.92 10.46 -17.24
CA TYR A 123 26.05 9.08 -16.85
C TYR A 123 27.26 8.43 -17.51
N GLU A 124 27.83 7.46 -16.82
CA GLU A 124 28.95 6.66 -17.30
C GLU A 124 28.54 5.20 -17.36
N MET A 125 28.78 4.57 -18.50
CA MET A 125 28.49 3.17 -18.73
C MET A 125 29.73 2.41 -19.21
N VAL A 126 29.82 1.13 -18.86
CA VAL A 126 30.93 0.25 -19.25
C VAL A 126 30.38 -0.99 -19.94
N TYR A 127 30.91 -1.35 -21.10
CA TYR A 127 30.55 -2.60 -21.76
C TYR A 127 31.30 -3.78 -21.15
N ASN A 128 30.58 -4.87 -20.91
CA ASN A 128 31.19 -6.15 -20.57
C ASN A 128 30.38 -7.29 -21.20
N LYS A 129 31.07 -8.27 -21.78
CA LYS A 129 30.44 -9.44 -22.42
C LYS A 129 29.81 -10.42 -21.41
N ASP A 130 30.29 -10.42 -20.16
CA ASP A 130 29.94 -11.38 -19.11
C ASP A 130 28.90 -10.81 -18.11
N VAL A 131 28.11 -9.82 -18.53
CA VAL A 131 27.14 -9.11 -17.64
C VAL A 131 25.95 -9.97 -17.26
N SER A 132 25.46 -10.76 -18.20
CA SER A 132 24.29 -11.60 -18.02
C SER A 132 24.70 -13.06 -17.93
N MET A 133 23.97 -13.85 -17.14
CA MET A 133 24.12 -15.30 -17.04
C MET A 133 23.84 -16.03 -18.38
N GLU A 134 23.37 -15.31 -19.42
CA GLU A 134 22.87 -15.88 -20.68
C GLU A 134 23.75 -15.57 -21.91
N ASP A 135 25.06 -15.33 -21.74
CA ASP A 135 26.00 -15.18 -22.88
C ASP A 135 25.67 -13.99 -23.81
N HIS A 136 24.91 -13.03 -23.30
CA HIS A 136 24.55 -11.79 -23.97
C HIS A 136 25.22 -10.64 -23.22
N GLY A 137 26.30 -10.11 -23.81
CA GLY A 137 27.00 -8.93 -23.29
C GLY A 137 26.08 -7.73 -23.08
N GLY A 138 26.46 -6.82 -22.20
CA GLY A 138 25.61 -5.71 -21.76
C GLY A 138 26.40 -4.49 -21.33
N TRP A 139 25.70 -3.38 -21.18
CA TRP A 139 26.26 -2.16 -20.62
C TRP A 139 25.97 -2.09 -19.12
N TYR A 140 26.95 -1.69 -18.32
CA TYR A 140 26.81 -1.43 -16.89
C TYR A 140 26.80 0.06 -16.62
N LEU A 141 25.73 0.56 -16.02
CA LEU A 141 25.64 1.94 -15.54
C LEU A 141 26.37 2.09 -14.19
N LEU A 142 27.36 2.96 -14.13
CA LEU A 142 28.22 3.12 -12.96
C LEU A 142 27.66 4.07 -11.91
N ASN A 143 26.83 5.03 -12.33
CA ASN A 143 26.30 6.08 -11.48
C ASN A 143 24.77 6.22 -11.63
N PRO A 144 23.99 5.14 -11.42
CA PRO A 144 22.54 5.24 -11.43
C PRO A 144 22.08 6.29 -10.41
N THR A 145 21.06 7.07 -10.78
CA THR A 145 20.42 7.98 -9.84
C THR A 145 19.86 7.16 -8.69
N PRO A 146 20.20 7.47 -7.43
CA PRO A 146 19.63 6.79 -6.28
C PRO A 146 18.12 6.98 -6.32
N LEU A 147 17.40 5.94 -6.68
CA LEU A 147 15.96 5.93 -6.53
C LEU A 147 15.67 5.85 -5.03
N PRO A 148 14.78 6.70 -4.49
CA PRO A 148 14.26 6.44 -3.16
C PRO A 148 13.74 4.99 -3.16
N PRO A 149 13.93 4.22 -2.08
CA PRO A 149 13.40 2.87 -2.00
C PRO A 149 11.94 2.89 -2.44
N PRO A 150 11.47 1.89 -3.21
CA PRO A 150 10.09 1.85 -3.68
C PRO A 150 9.21 2.12 -2.46
N LYS A 151 8.32 3.12 -2.58
CA LYS A 151 7.44 3.51 -1.48
C LYS A 151 6.50 2.33 -1.23
N ILE A 152 6.92 1.39 -0.38
CA ILE A 152 6.07 0.31 0.10
C ILE A 152 5.02 1.03 0.94
N GLU A 153 3.82 1.24 0.38
CA GLU A 153 2.68 1.68 1.17
C GLU A 153 2.39 0.58 2.17
N THR A 154 2.98 0.72 3.37
CA THR A 154 2.84 -0.25 4.46
C THR A 154 1.38 -0.35 4.88
N PHE A 155 0.60 0.71 4.64
CA PHE A 155 -0.84 0.78 4.77
C PHE A 155 -1.42 1.53 3.55
N PRO A 156 -2.32 0.91 2.77
CA PRO A 156 -2.94 1.58 1.63
C PRO A 156 -3.89 2.69 2.10
N SER A 157 -4.13 3.67 1.23
CA SER A 157 -5.15 4.71 1.47
C SER A 157 -6.52 4.07 1.73
N GLY A 158 -7.22 4.52 2.78
CA GLY A 158 -8.48 3.93 3.24
C GLY A 158 -8.33 2.93 4.39
N PHE A 159 -7.10 2.58 4.78
CA PHE A 159 -6.85 1.76 5.96
C PHE A 159 -7.25 2.51 7.26
N ILE A 160 -7.94 1.78 8.15
CA ILE A 160 -8.39 2.30 9.45
C ILE A 160 -7.52 1.68 10.54
N SER A 161 -6.95 2.52 11.41
CA SER A 161 -6.13 2.09 12.55
C SER A 161 -6.63 2.69 13.86
N THR A 162 -6.21 2.08 14.97
CA THR A 162 -6.42 2.62 16.32
C THR A 162 -5.08 3.07 16.90
N PHE A 163 -5.11 4.20 17.61
CA PHE A 163 -3.91 4.79 18.20
C PHE A 163 -4.12 5.01 19.70
N ALA A 164 -3.10 4.73 20.50
CA ALA A 164 -3.10 4.96 21.95
C ALA A 164 -2.69 6.40 22.33
N MET A 165 -2.79 7.35 21.39
CA MET A 165 -2.39 8.75 21.55
C MET A 165 -3.50 9.70 21.10
N GLN A 166 -3.49 10.93 21.63
CA GLN A 166 -4.52 11.93 21.35
C GLN A 166 -4.28 12.71 20.04
N GLU A 167 -3.02 13.03 19.74
CA GLU A 167 -2.65 13.76 18.52
C GLU A 167 -2.58 12.81 17.33
N VAL A 168 -3.19 13.21 16.20
CA VAL A 168 -3.20 12.41 14.98
C VAL A 168 -1.80 12.41 14.36
N PRO A 169 -1.20 11.24 14.08
CA PRO A 169 0.12 11.19 13.49
C PRO A 169 0.12 11.74 12.07
N SER A 170 1.24 12.31 11.65
CA SER A 170 1.40 12.87 10.30
C SER A 170 1.07 11.83 9.23
N GLY A 171 0.30 12.23 8.22
CA GLY A 171 -0.15 11.35 7.12
C GLY A 171 -1.45 10.61 7.40
N TRP A 172 -2.08 10.80 8.57
CA TRP A 172 -3.38 10.22 8.92
C TRP A 172 -4.44 11.30 9.06
N LEU A 173 -5.69 10.93 8.79
CA LEU A 173 -6.88 11.75 9.04
C LEU A 173 -7.68 11.11 10.17
N LEU A 174 -8.25 11.96 11.04
CA LEU A 174 -9.16 11.48 12.08
C LEU A 174 -10.47 11.00 11.44
N CYS A 175 -11.03 9.89 11.94
CA CYS A 175 -12.37 9.44 11.55
C CYS A 175 -13.43 10.19 12.35
N ASP A 176 -13.65 11.46 12.02
CA ASP A 176 -14.56 12.39 12.69
C ASP A 176 -15.68 12.96 11.79
N GLY A 177 -15.87 12.37 10.61
CA GLY A 177 -16.87 12.84 9.65
C GLY A 177 -16.49 14.11 8.87
N ALA A 178 -15.25 14.61 9.01
CA ALA A 178 -14.81 15.82 8.31
C ALA A 178 -14.85 15.69 6.78
N VAL A 179 -14.96 16.85 6.13
CA VAL A 179 -15.03 16.99 4.67
C VAL A 179 -13.66 17.34 4.12
N TYR A 180 -13.26 16.67 3.06
CA TYR A 180 -12.00 16.91 2.36
C TYR A 180 -12.22 17.06 0.85
N GLU A 181 -11.33 17.81 0.19
CA GLU A 181 -11.33 17.98 -1.26
C GLU A 181 -10.72 16.74 -1.94
N ARG A 182 -11.38 16.24 -3.00
CA ARG A 182 -10.93 15.06 -3.76
C ARG A 182 -9.56 15.27 -4.41
N LYS A 183 -9.24 16.50 -4.80
CA LYS A 183 -7.97 16.86 -5.43
C LYS A 183 -6.78 16.78 -4.45
N ASP A 184 -7.03 17.01 -3.16
CA ASP A 184 -5.99 17.04 -2.14
C ASP A 184 -5.71 15.61 -1.64
N TYR A 185 -6.72 14.73 -1.67
CA TYR A 185 -6.62 13.32 -1.26
C TYR A 185 -7.17 12.34 -2.32
N PRO A 186 -6.61 12.30 -3.54
CA PRO A 186 -7.17 11.52 -4.65
C PRO A 186 -7.14 10.01 -4.42
N GLN A 187 -6.09 9.50 -3.77
CA GLN A 187 -5.97 8.06 -3.45
C GLN A 187 -6.95 7.63 -2.37
N LEU A 188 -7.18 8.47 -1.36
CA LEU A 188 -8.17 8.19 -0.32
C LEU A 188 -9.58 8.22 -0.89
N PHE A 189 -9.91 9.21 -1.72
CA PHE A 189 -11.19 9.27 -2.40
C PHE A 189 -11.41 8.05 -3.31
N LYS A 190 -10.39 7.61 -4.06
CA LYS A 190 -10.47 6.39 -4.86
C LYS A 190 -10.79 5.15 -4.00
N ALA A 191 -10.29 5.10 -2.76
CA ALA A 191 -10.50 3.97 -1.86
C ALA A 191 -11.88 3.96 -1.20
N ILE A 192 -12.37 5.11 -0.69
CA ILE A 192 -13.61 5.16 0.12
C ILE A 192 -14.81 5.77 -0.61
N GLY A 193 -14.57 6.50 -1.70
CA GLY A 193 -15.58 7.18 -2.49
C GLY A 193 -16.47 8.13 -1.67
N ASP A 194 -17.73 8.23 -2.10
CA ASP A 194 -18.77 9.02 -1.43
C ASP A 194 -19.50 8.22 -0.34
N LYS A 195 -18.99 7.04 0.06
CA LYS A 195 -19.72 6.10 0.92
C LYS A 195 -20.07 6.68 2.29
N TRP A 196 -19.21 7.56 2.80
CA TRP A 196 -19.37 8.25 4.09
C TRP A 196 -20.01 9.64 3.93
N GLY A 197 -20.46 9.98 2.72
CA GLY A 197 -21.08 11.26 2.38
C GLY A 197 -20.15 12.22 1.63
N LYS A 198 -20.75 13.30 1.13
CA LYS A 198 -20.08 14.44 0.50
C LYS A 198 -20.94 15.69 0.67
N ASP A 199 -20.32 16.87 0.62
CA ASP A 199 -21.05 18.15 0.62
C ASP A 199 -21.18 18.73 -0.80
N SER A 200 -20.25 18.37 -1.70
CA SER A 200 -20.24 18.78 -3.11
C SER A 200 -19.61 17.69 -3.99
N ASP A 201 -19.72 17.80 -5.31
CA ASP A 201 -19.08 16.86 -6.25
C ASP A 201 -17.55 16.95 -6.31
N THR A 202 -16.95 17.93 -5.62
CA THR A 202 -15.50 18.06 -5.47
C THR A 202 -14.98 17.55 -4.13
N THR A 203 -15.88 17.20 -3.19
CA THR A 203 -15.54 16.80 -1.83
C THR A 203 -15.98 15.38 -1.52
N PHE A 204 -15.48 14.84 -0.41
CA PHE A 204 -15.91 13.59 0.20
C PHE A 204 -15.73 13.66 1.72
N LYS A 205 -16.41 12.79 2.46
CA LYS A 205 -16.27 12.69 3.92
C LYS A 205 -15.46 11.46 4.31
N VAL A 206 -14.72 11.59 5.41
CA VAL A 206 -14.17 10.44 6.14
C VAL A 206 -15.26 9.82 7.04
N PRO A 207 -15.10 8.56 7.51
CA PRO A 207 -16.02 7.99 8.49
C PRO A 207 -16.07 8.84 9.77
N ASP A 208 -17.19 8.80 10.50
CA ASP A 208 -17.26 9.30 11.88
C ASP A 208 -17.39 8.11 12.83
N PHE A 209 -16.29 7.79 13.54
CA PHE A 209 -16.22 6.66 14.46
C PHE A 209 -16.23 7.06 15.93
N ARG A 210 -16.51 8.33 16.24
CA ARG A 210 -16.55 8.80 17.62
C ARG A 210 -17.75 8.18 18.35
N GLY A 211 -17.48 7.46 19.44
CA GLY A 211 -18.50 6.87 20.28
C GLY A 211 -19.16 5.60 19.73
N ILE A 212 -18.62 4.99 18.67
CA ILE A 212 -19.17 3.76 18.09
C ILE A 212 -18.16 2.60 18.17
N PHE A 213 -18.70 1.38 18.13
CA PHE A 213 -17.91 0.16 17.98
C PHE A 213 -17.93 -0.32 16.54
N LEU A 214 -16.75 -0.61 15.99
CA LEU A 214 -16.64 -1.22 14.67
C LEU A 214 -17.02 -2.69 14.75
N ARG A 215 -17.89 -3.11 13.84
CA ARG A 215 -18.25 -4.51 13.63
C ARG A 215 -17.93 -4.89 12.19
N GLY A 216 -17.45 -6.12 12.00
CA GLY A 216 -17.21 -6.67 10.67
C GLY A 216 -18.50 -6.66 9.81
N PHE A 217 -18.33 -6.35 8.53
CA PHE A 217 -19.39 -6.47 7.54
C PHE A 217 -19.58 -7.95 7.18
N ASP A 218 -20.82 -8.43 7.16
CA ASP A 218 -21.14 -9.86 7.00
C ASP A 218 -20.81 -10.38 5.60
N ASP A 219 -21.00 -9.55 4.57
CA ASP A 219 -20.70 -9.83 3.15
C ASP A 219 -21.09 -11.25 2.67
N GLY A 220 -22.25 -11.74 3.11
CA GLY A 220 -22.78 -13.04 2.69
C GLY A 220 -22.38 -14.24 3.56
N ARG A 221 -21.71 -14.03 4.69
CA ARG A 221 -21.45 -15.08 5.69
C ARG A 221 -22.74 -15.60 6.36
N GLY A 222 -23.78 -14.76 6.44
CA GLY A 222 -25.11 -15.10 6.94
C GLY A 222 -25.26 -15.01 8.46
N LEU A 223 -24.33 -14.38 9.18
CA LEU A 223 -24.43 -14.14 10.63
C LEU A 223 -25.17 -12.83 10.95
N ASP A 224 -24.98 -11.79 10.14
CA ASP A 224 -25.68 -10.50 10.25
C ASP A 224 -26.37 -10.19 8.90
N ALA A 225 -27.25 -11.11 8.49
CA ALA A 225 -27.95 -11.06 7.22
C ALA A 225 -28.86 -9.82 7.12
N GLY A 226 -28.65 -9.02 6.07
CA GLY A 226 -29.39 -7.77 5.83
C GLY A 226 -28.65 -6.51 6.25
N ARG A 227 -27.51 -6.61 6.95
CA ARG A 227 -26.64 -5.47 7.22
C ARG A 227 -26.10 -4.90 5.92
N GLN A 228 -26.08 -3.57 5.78
CA GLN A 228 -25.43 -2.90 4.66
C GLN A 228 -24.02 -2.44 5.06
N PHE A 229 -23.12 -2.34 4.07
CA PHE A 229 -21.78 -1.81 4.29
C PHE A 229 -21.87 -0.36 4.80
N ALA A 230 -21.06 -0.03 5.81
CA ALA A 230 -21.01 1.26 6.52
C ALA A 230 -22.29 1.66 7.27
N ASP A 231 -23.20 0.71 7.53
CA ASP A 231 -24.44 1.00 8.24
C ASP A 231 -24.25 1.06 9.77
N GLN A 232 -24.94 2.02 10.39
CA GLN A 232 -24.93 2.23 11.83
C GLN A 232 -26.02 1.41 12.51
N GLN A 233 -25.71 0.84 13.66
CA GLN A 233 -26.64 0.05 14.43
C GLN A 233 -26.71 0.60 15.86
N HIS A 234 -27.93 0.86 16.34
CA HIS A 234 -28.18 1.19 17.73
C HIS A 234 -27.93 -0.01 18.66
N ASP A 235 -27.80 0.26 19.96
CA ASP A 235 -27.75 -0.79 20.96
C ASP A 235 -29.03 -1.64 20.90
N THR A 236 -28.86 -2.93 21.15
CA THR A 236 -29.97 -3.87 21.19
C THR A 236 -29.66 -4.94 22.23
N ILE A 237 -30.67 -5.31 23.00
CA ILE A 237 -30.60 -6.43 23.93
C ILE A 237 -31.32 -7.59 23.28
N ARG A 238 -30.62 -8.71 23.10
CA ARG A 238 -31.24 -9.92 22.55
C ARG A 238 -32.37 -10.37 23.47
N SER A 239 -33.48 -10.79 22.87
CA SER A 239 -34.59 -11.40 23.61
C SER A 239 -34.07 -12.54 24.48
N HIS A 240 -34.41 -12.48 25.77
CA HIS A 240 -34.08 -13.48 26.76
C HIS A 240 -35.16 -13.50 27.85
N THR A 241 -35.21 -14.58 28.61
CA THR A 241 -36.14 -14.75 29.72
C THR A 241 -35.39 -14.72 31.04
N HIS A 242 -36.04 -14.18 32.07
CA HIS A 242 -35.60 -14.30 33.45
C HIS A 242 -36.47 -15.34 34.15
N ILE A 243 -35.84 -16.16 34.99
CA ILE A 243 -36.55 -17.00 35.95
C ILE A 243 -36.42 -16.30 37.30
N GLY A 244 -37.53 -15.84 37.85
CA GLY A 244 -37.59 -15.35 39.22
C GLY A 244 -37.99 -16.49 40.14
N THR A 245 -37.16 -16.83 41.12
CA THR A 245 -37.54 -17.70 42.23
C THR A 245 -37.81 -16.84 43.47
N ILE A 246 -38.95 -17.05 44.12
CA ILE A 246 -39.20 -16.54 45.47
C ILE A 246 -39.03 -17.70 46.46
N GLU A 247 -38.40 -17.44 47.60
CA GLU A 247 -38.17 -18.49 48.61
C GLU A 247 -39.46 -18.92 49.31
N GLU A 248 -40.46 -18.04 49.36
CA GLU A 248 -41.75 -18.31 50.00
C GLU A 248 -42.87 -17.57 49.24
N ALA A 249 -43.92 -18.28 48.83
CA ALA A 249 -45.15 -17.65 48.39
C ALA A 249 -45.72 -16.92 49.61
N GLY A 250 -45.63 -15.59 49.64
CA GLY A 250 -46.01 -14.79 50.80
C GLY A 250 -47.33 -15.25 51.41
N GLU A 251 -47.35 -15.39 52.75
CA GLU A 251 -48.50 -15.92 53.46
C GLU A 251 -49.77 -15.13 53.11
N HIS A 252 -50.81 -15.83 52.69
CA HIS A 252 -52.13 -15.24 52.52
C HIS A 252 -53.22 -16.09 53.18
N THR A 253 -54.19 -15.40 53.77
CA THR A 253 -55.35 -16.00 54.43
C THR A 253 -56.62 -15.43 53.81
N HIS A 254 -57.65 -16.26 53.66
CA HIS A 254 -58.96 -15.79 53.21
C HIS A 254 -59.87 -15.55 54.42
N LYS A 255 -60.56 -14.39 54.42
CA LYS A 255 -61.63 -14.10 55.38
C LYS A 255 -62.96 -14.45 54.73
N PHE A 256 -63.77 -15.23 55.43
CA PHE A 256 -65.14 -15.50 55.01
C PHE A 256 -66.09 -15.32 56.19
N GLN A 257 -67.29 -14.83 55.88
CA GLN A 257 -68.33 -14.58 56.87
C GLN A 257 -69.40 -15.65 56.72
N TYR A 258 -69.76 -16.30 57.82
CA TYR A 258 -70.89 -17.24 57.86
C TYR A 258 -71.87 -16.83 58.95
N TYR A 259 -73.12 -17.23 58.74
CA TYR A 259 -74.22 -16.87 59.62
C TYR A 259 -74.66 -18.11 60.40
N GLY A 260 -74.58 -18.04 61.72
CA GLY A 260 -75.09 -19.05 62.63
C GLY A 260 -76.32 -18.55 63.39
N VAL A 261 -76.92 -19.44 64.17
CA VAL A 261 -77.97 -19.08 65.12
C VAL A 261 -77.35 -19.12 66.52
N GLY A 262 -77.34 -17.97 67.19
CA GLY A 262 -76.75 -17.80 68.52
C GLY A 262 -77.81 -17.77 69.61
N TRP A 263 -77.41 -18.17 70.82
CA TRP A 263 -78.26 -18.13 72.01
C TRP A 263 -77.47 -17.51 73.17
N ASN A 264 -78.13 -16.76 74.05
CA ASN A 264 -77.51 -16.33 75.30
C ASN A 264 -77.38 -17.51 76.25
N SER A 265 -76.28 -17.58 77.01
CA SER A 265 -75.97 -18.75 77.86
C SER A 265 -77.08 -19.10 78.86
N GLY A 266 -77.88 -18.12 79.29
CA GLY A 266 -79.02 -18.32 80.20
C GLY A 266 -80.33 -18.82 79.56
N ASP A 267 -80.39 -18.95 78.24
CA ASP A 267 -81.60 -19.35 77.50
C ASP A 267 -81.57 -20.81 77.00
N ILE A 268 -80.47 -21.54 77.22
CA ILE A 268 -80.33 -22.94 76.83
C ILE A 268 -81.21 -23.82 77.75
N GLY A 269 -82.18 -24.54 77.16
CA GLY A 269 -83.07 -25.47 77.87
C GLY A 269 -84.43 -24.92 78.33
N ARG A 270 -84.77 -23.67 77.99
CA ARG A 270 -86.11 -23.10 78.28
C ARG A 270 -87.17 -23.59 77.27
N ARG A 271 -88.45 -23.62 77.67
CA ARG A 271 -89.57 -23.78 76.73
C ARG A 271 -89.73 -22.45 75.96
N ASN A 272 -89.38 -22.48 74.66
CA ASN A 272 -89.43 -21.36 73.71
C ASN A 272 -88.27 -20.31 73.82
N PRO A 273 -87.02 -20.73 73.60
CA PRO A 273 -85.87 -19.82 73.64
C PRO A 273 -85.83 -18.85 72.45
N PHE A 274 -85.43 -17.59 72.70
CA PHE A 274 -85.27 -16.57 71.67
C PHE A 274 -83.92 -16.71 70.97
N TYR A 275 -83.97 -16.73 69.63
CA TYR A 275 -82.86 -17.04 68.77
C TYR A 275 -82.57 -15.86 67.85
N TYR A 276 -81.30 -15.45 67.74
CA TYR A 276 -80.90 -14.37 66.85
C TYR A 276 -79.88 -14.84 65.83
N ARG A 277 -79.90 -14.20 64.65
CA ARG A 277 -78.90 -14.44 63.60
C ARG A 277 -77.60 -13.76 64.03
N GLN A 278 -76.54 -14.55 64.16
CA GLN A 278 -75.21 -14.05 64.48
C GLN A 278 -74.31 -14.21 63.26
N SER A 279 -73.59 -13.15 62.90
CA SER A 279 -72.53 -13.22 61.89
C SER A 279 -71.18 -13.42 62.56
N SER A 280 -70.45 -14.43 62.11
CA SER A 280 -69.08 -14.68 62.56
C SER A 280 -68.13 -14.63 61.37
N ILE A 281 -66.91 -14.13 61.62
CA ILE A 281 -65.84 -14.07 60.62
C ILE A 281 -64.89 -15.23 60.92
N GLY A 282 -64.78 -16.15 59.97
CA GLY A 282 -63.73 -17.17 59.95
C GLY A 282 -62.54 -16.68 59.13
N VAL A 283 -61.34 -17.03 59.58
CA VAL A 283 -60.11 -16.89 58.80
C VAL A 283 -59.61 -18.29 58.51
N THR A 284 -59.30 -18.60 57.26
CA THR A 284 -58.65 -19.87 56.93
C THR A 284 -57.27 -19.90 57.58
N GLN A 285 -56.73 -21.09 57.86
CA GLN A 285 -55.29 -21.20 58.12
C GLN A 285 -54.51 -20.72 56.88
N SER A 286 -53.27 -20.27 57.06
CA SER A 286 -52.37 -19.98 55.95
C SER A 286 -52.38 -21.18 55.00
N ALA A 287 -52.48 -20.96 53.69
CA ALA A 287 -52.56 -22.06 52.72
C ALA A 287 -51.30 -22.95 52.72
N GLY A 288 -50.28 -22.62 53.52
CA GLY A 288 -49.00 -23.30 53.54
C GLY A 288 -48.22 -23.04 52.26
N ALA A 289 -46.91 -23.28 52.32
CA ALA A 289 -46.03 -23.14 51.17
C ALA A 289 -46.57 -23.97 49.98
N HIS A 290 -46.87 -23.31 48.88
CA HIS A 290 -47.06 -23.95 47.58
C HIS A 290 -46.02 -23.40 46.63
N THR A 291 -45.48 -24.28 45.79
CA THR A 291 -44.46 -23.95 44.80
C THR A 291 -45.13 -23.50 43.50
N HIS A 292 -44.74 -22.33 43.00
CA HIS A 292 -45.02 -21.91 41.62
C HIS A 292 -43.87 -22.30 40.69
#